data_AF-A0A819BX42-F1
#
_entry.id   AF-A0A819BX42-F1
#
_cell.length_a   1.000
_cell.length_b   1.000
_cell.length_c   1.000
_cell.angle_alpha   90.00
_cell.angle_beta   90.00
_cell.angle_gamma   90.00
#
_symmetry.space_group_name_H-M   'P 1'
#
loop_
_entity.id
_entity.type
_entity.pdbx_description
1 polymer ?
#
loop_
_entity_poly.entity_id
_entity_poly.type
_entity_poly.pdbx_seq_one_letter_code
_entity_poly.pdbx_strand_id
1 'polypeptide(L)'
;MRTLNCGALALRGNLSLAVDKINTIHRVVDETVVHLVQAIAEWENKIKQSQKDLSALHAQIKSVQKQVAIAEQGVKDKQAGVNSTNDAGRGAKRAMEDAVNYQRRRGRRKRLFFNPSRVFKPFCSVFRQNGIENAMKRSIDANAQIESARNQLCVYENRLHNFRAQQEELKSQMTDGITELVTLNSTLSEFKIQQRIIMHISEQLKKAILHIEKA
;
A
#
# COMPACT_ATOMS: atom_id res chain seq x y z
N MET A 1 11.20 84.11 31.22
CA MET A 1 10.35 82.99 31.71
C MET A 1 9.34 82.44 30.70
N ARG A 2 8.92 83.17 29.64
CA ARG A 2 7.89 82.66 28.70
C ARG A 2 8.35 81.55 27.73
N THR A 3 9.65 81.45 27.43
CA THR A 3 10.20 80.46 26.48
C THR A 3 10.27 79.03 27.04
N LEU A 4 10.44 78.87 28.35
CA LEU A 4 10.46 77.56 29.02
C LEU A 4 9.09 76.87 29.01
N ASN A 5 8.00 77.64 29.11
CA ASN A 5 6.64 77.10 29.11
C ASN A 5 6.21 76.55 27.74
N CYS A 6 6.60 77.21 26.64
CA CYS A 6 6.29 76.72 25.29
C CYS A 6 7.04 75.43 24.96
N GLY A 7 8.31 75.32 25.39
CA GLY A 7 9.11 74.10 25.24
C GLY A 7 8.52 72.91 26.00
N ALA A 8 8.10 73.12 27.25
CA ALA A 8 7.47 72.08 28.06
C ALA A 8 6.12 71.61 27.50
N LEU A 9 5.30 72.53 26.97
CA LEU A 9 4.03 72.20 26.30
C LEU A 9 4.24 71.39 25.01
N ALA A 10 5.22 71.77 24.19
CA ALA A 10 5.56 71.03 22.97
C ALA A 10 6.09 69.61 23.29
N LEU A 11 6.91 69.47 24.33
CA LEU A 11 7.40 68.17 24.82
C LEU A 11 6.25 67.29 25.30
N ARG A 12 5.30 67.86 26.06
CA ARG A 12 4.11 67.15 26.54
C ARG A 12 3.21 66.67 25.40
N GLY A 13 3.00 67.51 24.38
CA GLY A 13 2.23 67.13 23.19
C GLY A 13 2.89 65.99 22.40
N ASN A 14 4.21 66.05 22.21
CA ASN A 14 4.98 64.99 21.54
C ASN A 14 4.98 63.67 22.34
N LEU A 15 5.07 63.74 23.67
CA LEU A 15 4.95 62.59 24.57
C LEU A 15 3.57 61.93 24.48
N SER A 16 2.48 62.72 24.51
CA SER A 16 1.12 62.21 24.34
C SER A 16 0.97 61.46 23.01
N LEU A 17 1.46 62.05 21.91
CA LEU A 17 1.36 61.48 20.57
C LEU A 17 2.21 60.20 20.43
N ALA A 18 3.34 60.11 21.13
CA ALA A 18 4.15 58.90 21.21
C ALA A 18 3.44 57.79 22.00
N VAL A 19 2.81 58.12 23.13
CA VAL A 19 2.04 57.16 23.94
C VAL A 19 0.87 56.59 23.13
N ASP A 20 0.12 57.41 22.40
CA ASP A 20 -1.00 56.94 21.56
C ASP A 20 -0.54 55.98 20.45
N LYS A 21 0.61 56.26 19.82
CA LYS A 21 1.22 55.36 18.83
C LYS A 21 1.64 54.04 19.46
N ILE A 22 2.27 54.08 20.64
CA ILE A 22 2.68 52.87 21.36
C ILE A 22 1.47 52.03 21.76
N ASN A 23 0.38 52.65 22.24
CA ASN A 23 -0.86 51.95 22.58
C ASN A 23 -1.50 51.28 21.35
N THR A 24 -1.46 51.97 20.20
CA THR A 24 -1.92 51.40 18.91
C THR A 24 -1.10 50.17 18.53
N ILE A 25 0.23 50.25 18.61
CA ILE A 25 1.13 49.13 18.32
C ILE A 25 0.85 47.97 19.28
N HIS A 26 0.70 48.25 20.58
CA HIS A 26 0.42 47.24 21.59
C HIS A 26 -0.89 46.48 21.31
N ARG A 27 -1.94 47.19 20.89
CA ARG A 27 -3.22 46.58 20.50
C ARG A 27 -3.08 45.64 19.30
N VAL A 28 -2.35 46.06 18.26
CA VAL A 28 -2.07 45.24 17.07
C VAL A 28 -1.24 44.01 17.45
N VAL A 29 -0.27 44.18 18.35
CA VAL A 29 0.54 43.07 18.88
C VAL A 29 -0.34 42.06 19.64
N ASP A 30 -1.24 42.51 20.50
CA ASP A 30 -2.15 41.60 21.23
C ASP A 30 -3.09 40.84 20.26
N GLU A 31 -3.66 41.52 19.26
CA GLU A 31 -4.49 40.90 18.22
C GLU A 31 -3.70 39.83 17.44
N THR A 32 -2.47 40.14 17.03
CA THR A 32 -1.61 39.19 16.32
C THR A 32 -1.19 38.00 17.18
N VAL A 33 -0.94 38.18 18.48
CA VAL A 33 -0.69 37.07 19.41
C VAL A 33 -1.89 36.14 19.49
N VAL A 34 -3.11 36.68 19.62
CA VAL A 34 -4.34 35.86 19.67
C VAL A 34 -4.49 35.03 18.39
N HIS A 35 -4.30 35.64 17.22
CA HIS A 35 -4.36 34.93 15.94
C HIS A 35 -3.31 33.82 15.82
N LEU A 36 -2.07 34.07 16.26
CA LEU A 36 -1.01 33.05 16.23
C LEU A 36 -1.29 31.89 17.18
N VAL A 37 -1.82 32.16 18.38
CA VAL A 37 -2.21 31.12 19.34
C VAL A 37 -3.30 30.21 18.74
N GLN A 38 -4.31 30.80 18.10
CA GLN A 38 -5.37 30.05 17.42
C GLN A 38 -4.81 29.21 16.27
N ALA A 39 -3.99 29.80 15.40
CA ALA A 39 -3.36 29.09 14.29
C ALA A 39 -2.51 27.91 14.77
N ILE A 40 -1.69 28.09 15.82
CA ILE A 40 -0.89 27.02 16.44
C ILE A 40 -1.78 25.88 16.91
N ALA A 41 -2.88 26.17 17.61
CA ALA A 41 -3.80 25.15 18.10
C ALA A 41 -4.46 24.37 16.94
N GLU A 42 -4.85 25.05 15.86
CA GLU A 42 -5.39 24.42 14.66
C GLU A 42 -4.37 23.49 13.99
N TRP A 43 -3.14 23.92 13.81
CA TRP A 43 -2.07 23.10 13.21
C TRP A 43 -1.70 21.92 14.10
N GLU A 44 -1.65 22.09 15.43
CA GLU A 44 -1.43 20.98 16.36
C GLU A 44 -2.53 19.92 16.26
N ASN A 45 -3.79 20.33 16.06
CA ASN A 45 -4.88 19.40 15.84
C ASN A 45 -4.76 18.68 14.49
N LYS A 46 -4.38 19.40 13.42
CA LYS A 46 -4.12 18.78 12.10
C LYS A 46 -3.00 17.75 12.18
N ILE A 47 -1.88 18.06 12.84
CA ILE A 47 -0.76 17.12 13.04
C ILE A 47 -1.22 15.87 13.80
N LYS A 48 -1.99 16.04 14.88
CA LYS A 48 -2.54 14.89 15.63
C LYS A 48 -3.44 14.02 14.77
N GLN A 49 -4.24 14.62 13.90
CA GLN A 49 -5.11 13.88 12.98
C GLN A 49 -4.28 13.12 11.94
N SER A 50 -3.34 13.78 11.25
CA SER A 50 -2.44 13.13 10.29
C SER A 50 -1.62 12.00 10.93
N GLN A 51 -1.19 12.13 12.19
CA GLN A 51 -0.52 11.06 12.93
C GLN A 51 -1.43 9.83 13.14
N LYS A 52 -2.70 10.05 13.46
CA LYS A 52 -3.68 8.95 13.59
C LYS A 52 -3.89 8.27 12.24
N ASP A 53 -4.07 9.03 11.18
CA ASP A 53 -4.30 8.50 9.84
C ASP A 53 -3.09 7.68 9.35
N LEU A 54 -1.86 8.16 9.59
CA LEU A 54 -0.63 7.40 9.31
C LEU A 54 -0.55 6.10 10.12
N SER A 55 -0.95 6.12 11.39
CA SER A 55 -0.98 4.90 12.21
C SER A 55 -2.00 3.87 11.69
N ALA A 56 -3.14 4.34 11.17
CA ALA A 56 -4.16 3.50 10.56
C ALA A 56 -3.67 2.90 9.23
N LEU A 57 -3.07 3.71 8.36
CA LEU A 57 -2.44 3.25 7.12
C LEU A 57 -1.35 2.21 7.40
N HIS A 58 -0.51 2.44 8.41
CA HIS A 58 0.52 1.47 8.81
C HIS A 58 -0.07 0.12 9.25
N ALA A 59 -1.19 0.13 9.98
CA ALA A 59 -1.89 -1.09 10.36
C ALA A 59 -2.49 -1.81 9.13
N GLN A 60 -3.06 -1.06 8.18
CA GLN A 60 -3.58 -1.62 6.92
C GLN A 60 -2.47 -2.26 6.08
N ILE A 61 -1.33 -1.59 5.92
CA ILE A 61 -0.16 -2.12 5.21
C ILE A 61 0.28 -3.45 5.83
N LYS A 62 0.37 -3.54 7.17
CA LYS A 62 0.71 -4.79 7.86
C LYS A 62 -0.30 -5.90 7.62
N SER A 63 -1.59 -5.57 7.57
CA SER A 63 -2.65 -6.54 7.25
C SER A 63 -2.52 -7.06 5.81
N VAL A 64 -2.37 -6.16 4.83
CA VAL A 64 -2.18 -6.52 3.42
C VAL A 64 -0.89 -7.32 3.22
N GLN A 65 0.22 -6.97 3.90
CA GLN A 65 1.46 -7.75 3.88
C GLN A 65 1.25 -9.21 4.30
N LYS A 66 0.43 -9.45 5.34
CA LYS A 66 0.08 -10.82 5.74
C LYS A 66 -0.74 -11.53 4.65
N GLN A 67 -1.68 -10.83 4.02
CA GLN A 67 -2.48 -11.39 2.93
C GLN A 67 -1.62 -11.73 1.70
N VAL A 68 -0.64 -10.89 1.38
CA VAL A 68 0.36 -11.17 0.33
C VAL A 68 1.14 -12.44 0.67
N ALA A 69 1.67 -12.57 1.88
CA ALA A 69 2.42 -13.77 2.28
C ALA A 69 1.58 -15.07 2.18
N ILE A 70 0.32 -15.01 2.61
CA ILE A 70 -0.63 -16.14 2.49
C ILE A 70 -0.90 -16.44 1.01
N ALA A 71 -1.13 -15.42 0.18
CA ALA A 71 -1.40 -15.59 -1.24
C ALA A 71 -0.18 -16.13 -2.00
N GLU A 72 1.03 -15.68 -1.68
CA GLU A 72 2.28 -16.21 -2.24
C GLU A 72 2.45 -17.69 -1.93
N GLN A 73 2.17 -18.09 -0.68
CA GLN A 73 2.20 -19.50 -0.32
C GLN A 73 1.12 -20.29 -1.07
N GLY A 74 -0.10 -19.75 -1.16
CA GLY A 74 -1.18 -20.37 -1.93
C GLY A 74 -0.84 -20.57 -3.41
N VAL A 75 -0.18 -19.60 -4.05
CA VAL A 75 0.34 -19.75 -5.43
C VAL A 75 1.39 -20.85 -5.51
N LYS A 76 2.34 -20.91 -4.57
CA LYS A 76 3.36 -21.98 -4.53
C LYS A 76 2.73 -23.37 -4.39
N ASP A 77 1.77 -23.53 -3.49
CA ASP A 77 1.08 -24.80 -3.24
C ASP A 77 0.28 -25.23 -4.48
N LYS A 78 -0.42 -24.30 -5.13
CA LYS A 78 -1.14 -24.55 -6.38
C LYS A 78 -0.21 -24.87 -7.54
N GLN A 79 0.94 -24.20 -7.62
CA GLN A 79 1.96 -24.48 -8.63
C GLN A 79 2.54 -25.90 -8.46
N ALA A 80 2.81 -26.31 -7.22
CA ALA A 80 3.23 -27.67 -6.93
C ALA A 80 2.16 -28.70 -7.34
N GLY A 81 0.88 -28.41 -7.08
CA GLY A 81 -0.25 -29.23 -7.55
C GLY A 81 -0.32 -29.32 -9.08
N VAL A 82 -0.18 -28.20 -9.79
CA VAL A 82 -0.13 -28.18 -11.26
C VAL A 82 1.04 -29.01 -11.78
N ASN A 83 2.22 -28.91 -11.17
CA ASN A 83 3.38 -29.71 -11.58
C ASN A 83 3.13 -31.22 -11.38
N SER A 84 2.56 -31.61 -10.24
CA SER A 84 2.19 -33.01 -9.97
C SER A 84 1.15 -33.55 -10.95
N THR A 85 0.10 -32.79 -11.25
CA THR A 85 -0.92 -33.18 -12.25
C THR A 85 -0.33 -33.28 -13.66
N ASN A 86 0.59 -32.37 -14.03
CA ASN A 86 1.32 -32.45 -15.30
C ASN A 86 2.17 -33.72 -15.37
N ASP A 87 2.86 -34.10 -14.29
CA ASP A 87 3.64 -35.34 -14.22
C ASP A 87 2.76 -36.58 -14.38
N ALA A 88 1.62 -36.62 -13.69
CA ALA A 88 0.64 -37.68 -13.82
C ALA A 88 0.09 -37.77 -15.26
N GLY A 89 -0.21 -36.63 -15.90
CA GLY A 89 -0.64 -36.58 -17.29
C GLY A 89 0.44 -37.06 -18.27
N ARG A 90 1.71 -36.70 -18.06
CA ARG A 90 2.85 -37.23 -18.82
C ARG A 90 2.98 -38.75 -18.67
N GLY A 91 2.82 -39.26 -17.45
CA GLY A 91 2.83 -40.69 -17.17
C GLY A 91 1.69 -41.44 -17.88
N ALA A 92 0.47 -40.90 -17.82
CA ALA A 92 -0.70 -41.45 -18.51
C ALA A 92 -0.51 -41.48 -20.03
N LYS A 93 0.03 -40.40 -20.61
CA LYS A 93 0.33 -40.34 -22.04
C LYS A 93 1.36 -41.38 -22.47
N ARG A 94 2.46 -41.53 -21.71
CA ARG A 94 3.49 -42.57 -21.99
C ARG A 94 2.89 -43.98 -21.94
N ALA A 95 2.08 -44.28 -20.91
CA ALA A 95 1.42 -45.57 -20.78
C ALA A 95 0.47 -45.87 -21.96
N MET A 96 -0.21 -44.84 -22.48
CA MET A 96 -1.03 -44.95 -23.69
C MET A 96 -0.18 -45.24 -24.93
N GLU A 97 0.91 -44.49 -25.14
CA GLU A 97 1.84 -44.71 -26.26
C GLU A 97 2.45 -46.11 -26.23
N ASP A 98 2.85 -46.59 -25.05
CA ASP A 98 3.35 -47.95 -24.86
C ASP A 98 2.29 -48.99 -25.21
N ALA A 99 1.06 -48.85 -24.70
CA ALA A 99 -0.05 -49.76 -25.01
C ALA A 99 -0.31 -49.86 -26.53
N VAL A 100 -0.30 -48.71 -27.23
CA VAL A 100 -0.43 -48.64 -28.69
C VAL A 100 0.75 -49.32 -29.41
N ASN A 101 1.98 -49.06 -28.96
CA ASN A 101 3.19 -49.64 -29.55
C ASN A 101 3.26 -51.16 -29.36
N TYR A 102 2.90 -51.68 -28.18
CA TYR A 102 2.77 -53.11 -27.93
C TYR A 102 1.78 -53.77 -28.89
N GLN A 103 0.63 -53.13 -29.16
CA GLN A 103 -0.33 -53.63 -30.13
C GLN A 103 0.24 -53.64 -31.56
N ARG A 104 0.89 -52.55 -31.99
CA ARG A 104 1.54 -52.47 -33.32
C ARG A 104 2.59 -53.58 -33.52
N ARG A 105 3.46 -53.81 -32.54
CA ARG A 105 4.49 -54.87 -32.57
C ARG A 105 3.88 -56.28 -32.66
N ARG A 106 2.81 -56.55 -31.89
CA ARG A 106 2.12 -57.85 -31.94
C ARG A 106 1.33 -58.06 -33.23
N GLY A 107 0.75 -57.00 -33.80
CA GLY A 107 0.11 -57.02 -35.12
C GLY A 107 1.08 -57.35 -36.26
N ARG A 108 2.35 -56.92 -36.15
CA ARG A 108 3.43 -57.34 -37.07
C ARG A 108 3.82 -58.81 -36.87
N ARG A 109 3.98 -59.27 -35.62
CA ARG A 109 4.30 -60.68 -35.33
C ARG A 109 3.20 -61.66 -35.77
N LYS A 110 1.92 -61.32 -35.59
CA LYS A 110 0.80 -62.17 -36.09
C LYS A 110 0.80 -62.36 -37.61
N ARG A 111 1.32 -61.41 -38.39
CA ARG A 111 1.43 -61.53 -39.85
C ARG A 111 2.58 -62.43 -40.29
N LEU A 112 3.60 -62.60 -39.44
CA LEU A 112 4.79 -63.41 -39.72
C LEU A 112 4.63 -64.90 -39.35
N PHE A 113 3.64 -65.25 -38.52
CA PHE A 113 3.40 -66.63 -38.05
C PHE A 113 2.00 -67.16 -38.43
N PHE A 114 1.38 -66.62 -39.47
CA PHE A 114 0.03 -67.02 -39.88
C PHE A 114 0.09 -68.30 -40.74
N ASN A 115 -0.16 -69.45 -40.10
CA ASN A 115 -0.41 -70.72 -40.76
C ASN A 115 -1.95 -70.91 -40.84
N PRO A 116 -2.56 -71.06 -42.03
CA PRO A 116 -4.01 -70.86 -42.22
C PRO A 116 -4.92 -71.96 -41.64
N SER A 117 -4.37 -73.05 -41.09
CA SER A 117 -5.16 -74.25 -40.73
C SER A 117 -5.65 -74.32 -39.27
N ARG A 118 -5.42 -73.30 -38.43
CA ARG A 118 -6.00 -73.27 -37.06
C ARG A 118 -6.56 -71.88 -36.74
N VAL A 119 -7.85 -71.71 -36.97
CA VAL A 119 -8.60 -70.50 -36.57
C VAL A 119 -8.83 -70.53 -35.06
N PHE A 120 -7.77 -70.22 -34.29
CA PHE A 120 -7.96 -69.87 -32.88
C PHE A 120 -8.47 -68.43 -32.85
N LYS A 121 -9.81 -68.23 -32.86
CA LYS A 121 -10.41 -66.93 -32.57
C LYS A 121 -9.97 -66.56 -31.15
N PRO A 122 -9.06 -65.59 -30.96
CA PRO A 122 -8.61 -65.32 -29.61
C PRO A 122 -9.73 -64.48 -28.99
N PHE A 123 -10.21 -64.95 -27.83
CA PHE A 123 -11.19 -64.37 -26.91
C PHE A 123 -10.80 -62.97 -26.36
N CYS A 124 -10.19 -62.15 -27.21
CA CYS A 124 -9.15 -61.20 -26.85
C CYS A 124 -9.30 -59.87 -27.60
N SER A 125 -10.19 -59.75 -28.58
CA SER A 125 -10.47 -58.46 -29.24
C SER A 125 -11.28 -57.52 -28.32
N VAL A 126 -12.29 -58.05 -27.63
CA VAL A 126 -13.20 -57.29 -26.75
C VAL A 126 -12.51 -56.78 -25.48
N PHE A 127 -11.72 -57.61 -24.79
CA PHE A 127 -10.91 -57.18 -23.64
C PHE A 127 -9.82 -56.13 -24.01
N ARG A 128 -9.49 -55.97 -25.31
CA ARG A 128 -8.38 -55.12 -25.80
C ARG A 128 -8.81 -53.75 -26.32
N GLN A 129 -9.98 -53.62 -26.93
CA GLN A 129 -10.57 -52.30 -27.24
C GLN A 129 -10.83 -51.53 -25.96
N ASN A 130 -11.43 -52.20 -24.97
CA ASN A 130 -11.65 -51.64 -23.64
C ASN A 130 -10.36 -51.11 -22.99
N GLY A 131 -9.21 -51.77 -23.19
CA GLY A 131 -7.92 -51.32 -22.62
C GLY A 131 -7.40 -50.00 -23.21
N ILE A 132 -7.50 -49.81 -24.53
CA ILE A 132 -7.09 -48.55 -25.19
C ILE A 132 -8.11 -47.45 -24.94
N GLU A 133 -9.39 -47.75 -25.05
CA GLU A 133 -10.46 -46.79 -24.78
C GLU A 133 -10.38 -46.29 -23.33
N ASN A 134 -10.10 -47.17 -22.36
CA ASN A 134 -9.85 -46.79 -20.98
C ASN A 134 -8.58 -45.94 -20.80
N ALA A 135 -7.49 -46.23 -21.52
CA ALA A 135 -6.28 -45.41 -21.48
C ALA A 135 -6.50 -44.02 -22.08
N MET A 136 -7.26 -43.94 -23.18
CA MET A 136 -7.62 -42.69 -23.83
C MET A 136 -8.54 -41.84 -22.93
N LYS A 137 -9.53 -42.48 -22.30
CA LYS A 137 -10.40 -41.83 -21.31
C LYS A 137 -9.59 -41.28 -20.14
N ARG A 138 -8.68 -42.07 -19.56
CA ARG A 138 -7.76 -41.62 -18.49
C ARG A 138 -6.89 -40.44 -18.91
N SER A 139 -6.43 -40.41 -20.17
CA SER A 139 -5.66 -39.27 -20.69
C SER A 139 -6.50 -38.01 -20.83
N ILE A 140 -7.76 -38.13 -21.28
CA ILE A 140 -8.69 -36.99 -21.37
C ILE A 140 -9.01 -36.46 -19.98
N ASP A 141 -9.32 -37.36 -19.03
CA ASP A 141 -9.61 -37.00 -17.64
C ASP A 141 -8.39 -36.32 -16.99
N ALA A 142 -7.17 -36.82 -17.21
CA ALA A 142 -5.94 -36.20 -16.72
C ALA A 142 -5.70 -34.80 -17.32
N ASN A 143 -5.98 -34.61 -18.62
CA ASN A 143 -5.87 -33.30 -19.25
C ASN A 143 -6.90 -32.30 -18.69
N ALA A 144 -8.14 -32.73 -18.47
CA ALA A 144 -9.16 -31.92 -17.84
C ALA A 144 -8.76 -31.52 -16.40
N GLN A 145 -8.13 -32.42 -15.65
CA GLN A 145 -7.58 -32.11 -14.32
C GLN A 145 -6.43 -31.09 -14.37
N ILE A 146 -5.51 -31.23 -15.34
CA ILE A 146 -4.42 -30.26 -15.55
C ILE A 146 -4.99 -28.88 -15.87
N GLU A 147 -5.97 -28.80 -16.76
CA GLU A 147 -6.60 -27.54 -17.17
C GLU A 147 -7.34 -26.90 -15.98
N SER A 148 -8.09 -27.69 -15.22
CA SER A 148 -8.72 -27.22 -13.97
C SER A 148 -7.69 -26.68 -12.97
N ALA A 149 -6.57 -27.38 -12.77
CA ALA A 149 -5.50 -26.95 -11.88
C ALA A 149 -4.83 -25.64 -12.34
N ARG A 150 -4.61 -25.47 -13.64
CA ARG A 150 -4.07 -24.22 -14.23
C ARG A 150 -5.05 -23.06 -14.08
N ASN A 151 -6.34 -23.29 -14.29
CA ASN A 151 -7.37 -22.27 -14.08
C ASN A 151 -7.39 -21.81 -12.63
N GLN A 152 -7.27 -22.75 -11.67
CA GLN A 152 -7.14 -22.39 -10.26
C GLN A 152 -5.87 -21.56 -10.00
N LEU A 153 -4.70 -21.99 -10.50
CA LEU A 153 -3.44 -21.25 -10.35
C LEU A 153 -3.60 -19.79 -10.82
N CYS A 154 -4.16 -19.59 -12.01
CA CYS A 154 -4.40 -18.27 -12.59
C CYS A 154 -5.24 -17.36 -11.67
N VAL A 155 -6.30 -17.91 -11.04
CA VAL A 155 -7.10 -17.16 -10.05
C VAL A 155 -6.26 -16.73 -8.85
N TYR A 156 -5.40 -17.61 -8.32
CA TYR A 156 -4.53 -17.28 -7.18
C TYR A 156 -3.44 -16.27 -7.55
N GLU A 157 -2.85 -16.37 -8.74
CA GLU A 157 -1.88 -15.41 -9.26
C GLU A 157 -2.51 -14.02 -9.43
N ASN A 158 -3.71 -13.94 -10.00
CA ASN A 158 -4.45 -12.68 -10.12
C ASN A 158 -4.76 -12.08 -8.74
N ARG A 159 -5.14 -12.92 -7.77
CA ARG A 159 -5.39 -12.46 -6.39
C ARG A 159 -4.12 -11.93 -5.73
N LEU A 160 -2.99 -12.61 -5.91
CA LEU A 160 -1.68 -12.15 -5.42
C LEU A 160 -1.29 -10.81 -6.07
N HIS A 161 -1.48 -10.68 -7.38
CA HIS A 161 -1.23 -9.44 -8.11
C HIS A 161 -2.04 -8.28 -7.52
N ASN A 162 -3.33 -8.48 -7.27
CA ASN A 162 -4.20 -7.46 -6.68
C ASN A 162 -3.74 -7.04 -5.28
N PHE A 163 -3.32 -7.98 -4.43
CA PHE A 163 -2.81 -7.64 -3.10
C PHE A 163 -1.48 -6.86 -3.14
N ARG A 164 -0.58 -7.20 -4.08
CA ARG A 164 0.65 -6.44 -4.28
C ARG A 164 0.37 -5.02 -4.76
N ALA A 165 -0.58 -4.85 -5.69
CA ALA A 165 -1.02 -3.53 -6.13
C ALA A 165 -1.58 -2.69 -4.97
N GLN A 166 -2.46 -3.29 -4.14
CA GLN A 166 -2.98 -2.64 -2.93
C GLN A 166 -1.87 -2.24 -1.95
N GLN A 167 -0.84 -3.09 -1.79
CA GLN A 167 0.28 -2.78 -0.92
C GLN A 167 1.09 -1.57 -1.40
N GLU A 168 1.36 -1.47 -2.71
CA GLU A 168 2.09 -0.33 -3.29
C GLU A 168 1.28 0.97 -3.20
N GLU A 169 -0.02 0.90 -3.47
CA GLU A 169 -0.92 2.05 -3.30
C GLU A 169 -0.90 2.57 -1.86
N LEU A 170 -1.07 1.69 -0.87
CA LEU A 170 -1.03 2.09 0.55
C LEU A 170 0.33 2.64 0.98
N LYS A 171 1.44 2.13 0.43
CA LYS A 171 2.78 2.68 0.69
C LYS A 171 2.93 4.09 0.09
N SER A 172 2.39 4.32 -1.09
CA SER A 172 2.37 5.64 -1.71
C SER A 172 1.62 6.63 -0.81
N GLN A 173 0.39 6.29 -0.42
CA GLN A 173 -0.43 7.11 0.49
C GLN A 173 0.26 7.39 1.82
N MET A 174 0.97 6.40 2.39
CA MET A 174 1.76 6.61 3.60
C MET A 174 2.92 7.59 3.39
N THR A 175 3.58 7.54 2.23
CA THR A 175 4.69 8.44 1.89
C THR A 175 4.20 9.87 1.70
N ASP A 176 3.05 10.04 1.03
CA ASP A 176 2.39 11.33 0.86
C ASP A 176 2.00 11.92 2.23
N GLY A 177 1.35 11.11 3.08
CA GLY A 177 0.97 11.54 4.43
C GLY A 177 2.17 11.90 5.33
N ILE A 178 3.32 11.23 5.19
CA ILE A 178 4.56 11.60 5.89
C ILE A 178 5.05 12.97 5.40
N THR A 179 5.03 13.20 4.09
CA THR A 179 5.46 14.46 3.48
C THR A 179 4.57 15.63 3.93
N GLU A 180 3.26 15.41 3.98
CA GLU A 180 2.33 16.37 4.55
C GLU A 180 2.67 16.65 6.02
N LEU A 181 2.85 15.62 6.85
CA LEU A 181 3.16 15.79 8.27
C LEU A 181 4.46 16.58 8.49
N VAL A 182 5.50 16.34 7.70
CA VAL A 182 6.76 17.11 7.73
C VAL A 182 6.49 18.58 7.44
N THR A 183 5.68 18.86 6.42
CA THR A 183 5.28 20.22 6.03
C THR A 183 4.46 20.91 7.14
N LEU A 184 3.51 20.20 7.76
CA LEU A 184 2.73 20.72 8.89
C LEU A 184 3.63 21.06 10.09
N ASN A 185 4.62 20.22 10.38
CA ASN A 185 5.55 20.46 11.48
C ASN A 185 6.48 21.64 11.21
N SER A 186 6.93 21.84 9.96
CA SER A 186 7.77 23.00 9.63
C SER A 186 6.98 24.31 9.77
N THR A 187 5.75 24.38 9.26
CA THR A 187 4.91 25.58 9.41
C THR A 187 4.56 25.85 10.87
N LEU A 188 4.26 24.81 11.67
CA LEU A 188 4.05 24.97 13.11
C LEU A 188 5.29 25.54 13.81
N SER A 189 6.48 25.08 13.45
CA SER A 189 7.74 25.60 14.00
C SER A 189 7.92 27.09 13.70
N GLU A 190 7.64 27.50 12.46
CA GLU A 190 7.67 28.90 12.04
C GLU A 190 6.69 29.75 12.85
N PHE A 191 5.44 29.31 13.02
CA PHE A 191 4.46 30.03 13.85
C PHE A 191 4.91 30.16 15.31
N LYS A 192 5.52 29.12 15.89
CA LYS A 192 6.06 29.17 17.26
C LYS A 192 7.26 30.13 17.39
N ILE A 193 8.05 30.29 16.34
CA ILE A 193 9.12 31.28 16.29
C ILE A 193 8.52 32.69 16.22
N GLN A 194 7.55 32.92 15.32
CA GLN A 194 6.86 34.22 15.19
C GLN A 194 6.19 34.62 16.51
N GLN A 195 5.49 33.71 17.17
CA GLN A 195 4.87 33.95 18.47
C GLN A 195 5.88 34.41 19.52
N ARG A 196 7.06 33.77 19.61
CA ARG A 196 8.11 34.16 20.56
C ARG A 196 8.66 35.55 20.28
N ILE A 197 8.88 35.89 19.00
CA ILE A 197 9.35 37.22 18.59
C ILE A 197 8.33 38.29 19.01
N ILE A 198 7.04 38.06 18.72
CA ILE A 198 5.99 39.03 19.02
C ILE A 198 5.79 39.19 20.53
N MET A 199 5.82 38.10 21.31
CA MET A 199 5.78 38.18 22.76
C MET A 199 6.93 39.00 23.33
N HIS A 200 8.14 38.83 22.80
CA HIS A 200 9.30 39.64 23.21
C HIS A 200 9.08 41.13 22.89
N ILE A 201 8.60 41.46 21.69
CA ILE A 201 8.27 42.83 21.30
C ILE A 201 7.20 43.43 22.24
N SER A 202 6.13 42.68 22.53
CA SER A 202 5.09 43.10 23.48
C SER A 202 5.68 43.44 24.85
N GLU A 203 6.57 42.60 25.37
CA GLU A 203 7.21 42.82 26.68
C GLU A 203 8.11 44.07 26.69
N GLN A 204 8.87 44.30 25.61
CA GLN A 204 9.69 45.52 25.48
C GLN A 204 8.81 46.77 25.41
N LEU A 205 7.70 46.72 24.67
CA LEU A 205 6.75 47.83 24.58
C LEU A 205 6.11 48.13 25.94
N LYS A 206 5.67 47.11 26.69
CA LYS A 206 5.13 47.29 28.05
C LYS A 206 6.12 47.97 28.98
N LYS A 207 7.40 47.55 28.95
CA LYS A 207 8.46 48.20 29.73
C LYS A 207 8.64 49.67 29.34
N ALA A 208 8.67 49.96 28.03
CA ALA A 208 8.81 51.33 27.54
C ALA A 208 7.65 52.24 27.99
N ILE A 209 6.40 51.77 27.91
CA ILE A 209 5.22 52.51 28.40
C ILE A 209 5.36 52.83 29.89
N LEU A 210 5.66 51.82 30.72
CA LEU A 210 5.82 52.00 32.16
C LEU A 210 6.93 52.99 32.52
N HIS A 211 8.00 53.07 31.73
CA HIS A 211 9.05 54.06 31.90
C HIS A 211 8.59 55.47 31.53
N ILE A 212 7.79 55.62 30.47
CA ILE A 212 7.24 56.91 30.04
C ILE A 212 6.20 57.42 31.04
N GLU A 213 5.32 56.56 31.56
CA GLU A 213 4.29 56.95 32.54
C GLU A 213 4.86 57.37 33.90
N LYS A 214 6.06 56.91 34.25
CA LYS A 214 6.76 57.24 35.48
C LYS A 214 7.68 58.48 35.37
N ALA A 215 7.95 58.96 34.16
CA ALA A 215 8.83 60.09 33.87
C ALA A 215 8.05 61.41 33.88
#